data_AF-A0A8J3A2X2-F1
#
_entry.id   AF-A0A8J3A2X2-F1
#
_cell.length_a   1.000
_cell.length_b   1.000
_cell.length_c   1.000
_cell.angle_alpha   90.00
_cell.angle_beta   90.00
_cell.angle_gamma   90.00
#
_symmetry.space_group_name_H-M   'P 1'
#
loop_
_entity.id
_entity.type
_entity.pdbx_description
1 polymer ?
#
loop_
_entity_poly.entity_id
_entity_poly.type
_entity_poly.pdbx_seq_one_letter_code
_entity_poly.pdbx_strand_id
1 'polypeptide(L)'
;MKLWRKFWRRGRQEGGYEKIMLFGCPWIVKFDVYLIRYLTGDHIPPHNDPAPDGWEHHRFNMVLRDCEEGGKFQCQNFRSGRFLGKRWIRFRPDIETHSVSEVTKGTRYIFSVGWLRKSKTSA
;
A
#
# COMPACT_ATOMS: atom_id res chain seq x y z
N MET A 1 -6.30 14.77 -21.09
CA MET A 1 -5.85 14.00 -19.90
C MET A 1 -4.40 13.49 -20.02
N LYS A 2 -3.40 14.37 -20.20
CA LYS A 2 -1.98 13.96 -20.41
C LYS A 2 -1.00 14.43 -19.32
N LEU A 3 -1.36 15.39 -18.46
CA LEU A 3 -0.43 15.94 -17.46
C LEU A 3 -0.13 14.98 -16.29
N TRP A 4 -1.10 14.16 -15.90
CA TRP A 4 -1.02 13.34 -14.70
C TRP A 4 -0.02 12.17 -14.82
N ARG A 5 0.28 11.70 -16.04
CA ARG A 5 1.24 10.60 -16.27
C ARG A 5 2.64 10.91 -15.75
N LYS A 6 3.08 12.18 -15.79
CA LYS A 6 4.43 12.58 -15.37
C LYS A 6 4.66 12.49 -13.85
N PHE A 7 3.60 12.47 -13.06
CA PHE A 7 3.70 12.43 -11.59
C PHE A 7 3.80 11.01 -11.04
N TRP A 8 3.39 10.01 -11.82
CA TRP A 8 3.51 8.61 -11.44
C TRP A 8 4.97 8.18 -11.46
N ARG A 9 5.42 7.60 -10.34
CA ARG A 9 6.73 7.00 -10.21
C ARG A 9 6.58 5.51 -10.00
N ARG A 10 7.51 4.71 -10.53
CA ARG A 10 7.52 3.28 -10.24
C ARG A 10 7.71 3.02 -8.75
N GLY A 11 6.98 2.03 -8.26
CA GLY A 11 7.14 1.47 -6.93
C GLY A 11 8.51 0.81 -6.77
N ARG A 12 8.89 0.56 -5.52
CA ARG A 12 10.17 -0.06 -5.18
C ARG A 12 10.19 -1.59 -5.29
N GLN A 13 9.01 -2.21 -5.29
CA GLN A 13 8.89 -3.67 -5.22
C GLN A 13 8.96 -4.27 -6.63
N GLU A 14 9.48 -5.49 -6.71
CA GLU A 14 9.47 -6.33 -7.91
C GLU A 14 8.03 -6.58 -8.41
N GLY A 15 7.87 -6.85 -9.71
CA GLY A 15 6.56 -7.00 -10.37
C GLY A 15 5.85 -5.67 -10.64
N GLY A 16 6.15 -4.64 -9.83
CA GLY A 16 5.85 -3.26 -10.12
C GLY A 16 4.46 -2.78 -9.68
N TYR A 17 4.40 -1.47 -9.52
CA TYR A 17 3.20 -0.65 -9.39
C TYR A 17 3.61 0.80 -9.64
N GLU A 18 2.68 1.73 -9.71
CA GLU A 18 3.00 3.15 -9.76
C GLU A 18 2.42 3.88 -8.56
N LYS A 19 3.12 4.92 -8.09
CA LYS A 19 2.69 5.74 -6.96
C LYS A 19 2.87 7.23 -7.23
N ILE A 20 1.98 8.02 -6.65
CA ILE A 20 2.10 9.48 -6.47
C ILE A 20 2.08 9.74 -4.97
N MET A 21 3.07 10.47 -4.47
CA MET A 21 3.03 10.98 -3.09
C MET A 21 2.07 12.16 -3.05
N LEU A 22 1.02 12.06 -2.25
CA LEU A 22 0.05 13.13 -2.07
C LEU A 22 0.46 14.05 -0.93
N PHE A 23 0.95 13.45 0.15
CA PHE A 23 1.36 14.15 1.35
C PHE A 23 2.30 13.28 2.18
N GLY A 24 3.12 13.91 3.01
CA GLY A 24 3.95 13.22 4.00
C GLY A 24 4.82 14.23 4.71
N CYS A 25 5.06 14.01 5.98
CA CYS A 25 5.85 14.91 6.80
C CYS A 25 6.92 14.13 7.57
N PRO A 26 7.84 13.45 6.87
CA PRO A 26 8.72 12.42 7.45
C PRO A 26 9.56 12.91 8.64
N TRP A 27 9.79 14.22 8.73
CA TRP A 27 10.54 14.91 9.77
C TRP A 27 9.78 15.13 11.09
N ILE A 28 8.44 15.22 11.07
CA ILE A 28 7.64 15.54 12.28
C ILE A 28 6.78 14.33 12.66
N VAL A 29 6.11 13.75 11.67
CA VAL A 29 5.30 12.56 11.85
C VAL A 29 5.79 11.59 10.78
N LYS A 30 6.35 10.45 11.19
CA LYS A 30 6.91 9.44 10.29
C LYS A 30 5.79 8.74 9.51
N PHE A 31 5.06 9.48 8.67
CA PHE A 31 3.94 9.02 7.85
C PHE A 31 4.08 9.48 6.41
N ASP A 32 3.44 8.72 5.54
CA ASP A 32 3.29 9.02 4.12
C ASP A 32 1.85 8.75 3.67
N VAL A 33 1.46 9.45 2.62
CA VAL A 33 0.19 9.28 1.92
C VAL A 33 0.47 9.17 0.44
N TYR A 34 0.06 8.06 -0.14
CA TYR A 34 0.21 7.77 -1.56
C TYR A 34 -1.13 7.48 -2.21
N LEU A 35 -1.26 7.92 -3.47
CA LEU A 35 -2.14 7.27 -4.43
C LEU A 35 -1.31 6.23 -5.19
N ILE A 36 -1.75 4.99 -5.17
CA ILE A 36 -1.10 3.85 -5.82
C ILE A 36 -2.00 3.32 -6.91
N ARG A 37 -1.41 2.90 -8.03
CA ARG A 37 -2.13 2.13 -9.05
C ARG A 37 -1.35 0.91 -9.50
N TYR A 38 -2.10 -0.12 -9.85
CA TYR A 38 -1.60 -1.34 -10.48
C TYR A 38 -2.23 -1.44 -11.86
N LEU A 39 -1.40 -1.44 -12.89
CA LEU A 39 -1.79 -1.64 -14.29
C LEU A 39 -1.84 -3.14 -14.60
N THR A 40 -2.41 -3.52 -15.75
CA THR A 40 -2.30 -4.90 -16.24
C THR A 40 -0.84 -5.34 -16.32
N GLY A 41 -0.55 -6.54 -15.79
CA GLY A 41 0.80 -7.12 -15.64
C GLY A 41 1.51 -6.75 -14.33
N ASP A 42 1.06 -5.70 -13.63
CA ASP A 42 1.63 -5.35 -12.33
C ASP A 42 1.24 -6.39 -11.27
N HIS A 43 2.21 -6.79 -10.46
CA HIS A 43 2.06 -7.65 -9.30
C HIS A 43 3.06 -7.27 -8.22
N ILE A 44 2.87 -7.76 -7.00
CA ILE A 44 3.88 -7.64 -5.96
C ILE A 44 4.07 -9.02 -5.33
N PRO A 45 5.28 -9.62 -5.43
CA PRO A 45 5.55 -10.90 -4.79
C PRO A 45 5.51 -10.79 -3.25
N PRO A 46 5.41 -11.92 -2.53
CA PRO A 46 5.44 -11.94 -1.08
C PRO A 46 6.69 -11.24 -0.52
N HIS A 47 6.49 -10.24 0.33
CA HIS A 47 7.57 -9.51 0.98
C HIS A 47 7.11 -8.90 2.30
N ASN A 48 8.09 -8.36 3.05
CA ASN A 48 7.88 -7.54 4.24
C ASN A 48 8.52 -6.16 4.00
N ASP A 49 7.97 -5.13 4.65
CA ASP A 49 8.53 -3.78 4.66
C ASP A 49 9.17 -3.48 6.03
N PRO A 50 10.48 -3.66 6.20
CA PRO A 50 11.13 -3.56 7.51
C PRO A 50 10.91 -2.20 8.17
N ALA A 51 10.77 -2.21 9.49
CA ALA A 51 10.73 -1.02 10.33
C ALA A 51 12.08 -0.86 11.07
N PRO A 52 12.50 0.38 11.40
CA PRO A 52 13.64 0.60 12.30
C PRO A 52 13.41 0.00 13.69
N ASP A 53 14.48 -0.37 14.38
CA ASP A 53 14.40 -0.93 15.74
C ASP A 53 13.62 -0.03 16.71
N GLY A 54 12.76 -0.65 17.51
CA GLY A 54 11.87 0.05 18.43
C GLY A 54 10.69 0.78 17.75
N TRP A 55 10.47 0.57 16.45
CA TRP A 55 9.31 1.08 15.73
C TRP A 55 8.49 -0.04 15.08
N GLU A 56 7.23 0.30 14.86
CA GLU A 56 6.24 -0.51 14.20
C GLU A 56 5.81 0.19 12.92
N HIS A 57 5.80 -0.52 11.80
CA HIS A 57 5.27 0.01 10.55
C HIS A 57 3.82 -0.41 10.37
N HIS A 58 2.92 0.57 10.26
CA HIS A 58 1.50 0.35 10.02
C HIS A 58 1.11 0.91 8.68
N ARG A 59 0.15 0.26 8.02
CA ARG A 59 -0.42 0.75 6.78
C ARG A 59 -1.93 0.62 6.76
N PHE A 60 -2.58 1.65 6.24
CA PHE A 60 -4.00 1.68 5.94
C PHE A 60 -4.19 1.92 4.45
N ASN A 61 -4.90 1.00 3.79
CA ASN A 61 -5.18 1.06 2.36
C ASN A 61 -6.69 1.09 2.15
N MET A 62 -7.19 2.10 1.43
CA MET A 62 -8.55 2.13 0.92
C MET A 62 -8.53 1.87 -0.58
N VAL A 63 -9.28 0.85 -1.00
CA VAL A 63 -9.46 0.52 -2.41
C VAL A 63 -10.42 1.52 -3.03
N LEU A 64 -9.92 2.46 -3.82
CA LEU A 64 -10.74 3.47 -4.49
C LEU A 64 -11.46 2.86 -5.69
N ARG A 65 -10.77 2.00 -6.43
CA ARG A 65 -11.28 1.25 -7.58
C ARG A 65 -10.53 -0.07 -7.67
N ASP A 66 -11.26 -1.18 -7.76
CA ASP A 66 -10.68 -2.47 -8.08
C ASP A 66 -10.43 -2.61 -9.58
N CYS A 67 -9.46 -3.45 -9.95
CA CYS A 67 -9.32 -3.94 -11.31
C CYS A 67 -10.47 -4.91 -11.65
N GLU A 68 -10.60 -5.25 -12.93
CA GLU A 68 -11.64 -6.18 -13.37
C GLU A 68 -11.28 -7.61 -12.96
N GLU A 69 -10.01 -7.98 -13.11
CA GLU A 69 -9.52 -9.32 -12.80
C GLU A 69 -8.13 -9.26 -12.15
N GLY A 70 -7.84 -10.21 -11.25
CA GLY A 70 -6.57 -10.28 -10.53
C GLY A 70 -6.43 -9.23 -9.42
N GLY A 71 -5.21 -8.73 -9.19
CA GLY A 71 -4.93 -7.61 -8.28
C GLY A 71 -5.27 -7.83 -6.80
N LYS A 72 -5.40 -9.08 -6.36
CA LYS A 72 -5.88 -9.44 -5.02
C LYS A 72 -4.77 -9.22 -3.99
N PHE A 73 -5.06 -8.40 -2.98
CA PHE A 73 -4.19 -8.26 -1.82
C PHE A 73 -4.24 -9.51 -0.94
N GLN A 74 -3.07 -10.03 -0.59
CA GLN A 74 -2.87 -11.25 0.20
C GLN A 74 -1.98 -10.91 1.40
N CYS A 75 -2.43 -11.29 2.58
CA CYS A 75 -1.74 -11.07 3.86
C CYS A 75 -2.43 -12.00 4.88
N GLN A 76 -1.67 -12.62 5.80
CA GLN A 76 -2.26 -13.53 6.79
C GLN A 76 -3.06 -12.75 7.83
N ASN A 77 -2.42 -11.82 8.55
CA ASN A 77 -3.09 -11.05 9.58
C ASN A 77 -3.31 -9.61 9.12
N PHE A 78 -4.55 -9.29 8.76
CA PHE A 78 -4.96 -7.92 8.47
C PHE A 78 -6.37 -7.67 9.01
N ARG A 79 -6.69 -6.42 9.28
CA ARG A 79 -8.06 -5.98 9.55
C ARG A 79 -8.65 -5.40 8.26
N SER A 80 -9.91 -5.67 7.99
CA SER A 80 -10.59 -5.06 6.85
C SER A 80 -12.06 -4.81 7.12
N GLY A 81 -12.66 -3.98 6.29
CA GLY A 81 -14.08 -3.68 6.33
C GLY A 81 -14.48 -2.88 5.09
N ARG A 82 -15.65 -2.27 5.15
CA ARG A 82 -16.15 -1.38 4.10
C ARG A 82 -16.50 -0.02 4.67
N PHE A 83 -16.20 1.04 3.91
CA PHE A 83 -16.61 2.41 4.19
C PHE A 83 -16.97 3.08 2.88
N LEU A 84 -18.16 3.70 2.79
CA LEU A 84 -18.71 4.26 1.55
C LEU A 84 -18.66 3.27 0.37
N GLY A 85 -18.95 1.98 0.64
CA GLY A 85 -18.87 0.89 -0.34
C GLY A 85 -17.46 0.45 -0.73
N LYS A 86 -16.42 1.19 -0.34
CA LYS A 86 -15.00 0.89 -0.62
C LYS A 86 -14.40 -0.03 0.44
N ARG A 87 -13.64 -1.02 0.00
CA ARG A 87 -12.90 -1.91 0.92
C ARG A 87 -11.73 -1.14 1.53
N TRP A 88 -11.59 -1.21 2.85
CA TRP A 88 -10.38 -0.77 3.53
C TRP A 88 -9.64 -1.94 4.15
N ILE A 89 -8.33 -1.83 4.28
CA ILE A 89 -7.41 -2.85 4.77
C ILE A 89 -6.39 -2.15 5.67
N ARG A 90 -6.17 -2.67 6.87
CA ARG A 90 -5.13 -2.23 7.80
C ARG A 90 -4.26 -3.40 8.21
N PHE A 91 -2.95 -3.24 8.12
CA PHE A 91 -2.00 -4.30 8.42
C PHE A 91 -0.64 -3.73 8.86
N ARG A 92 0.23 -4.63 9.32
CA ARG A 92 1.59 -4.36 9.78
C ARG A 92 2.60 -4.91 8.76
N PRO A 93 2.97 -4.14 7.72
CA PRO A 93 3.81 -4.67 6.64
C PRO A 93 5.22 -5.08 7.11
N ASP A 94 5.67 -4.65 8.28
CA ASP A 94 6.95 -5.04 8.87
C ASP A 94 7.00 -6.48 9.37
N ILE A 95 5.90 -6.96 9.97
CA ILE A 95 5.84 -8.34 10.50
C ILE A 95 4.96 -9.27 9.65
N GLU A 96 4.03 -8.73 8.86
CA GLU A 96 3.14 -9.52 8.03
C GLU A 96 3.64 -9.58 6.59
N THR A 97 4.03 -10.79 6.15
CA THR A 97 4.32 -11.03 4.74
C THR A 97 3.07 -10.79 3.90
N HIS A 98 3.20 -10.00 2.85
CA HIS A 98 2.09 -9.60 2.01
C HIS A 98 2.48 -9.50 0.54
N SER A 99 1.48 -9.68 -0.32
CA SER A 99 1.61 -9.67 -1.77
C SER A 99 0.37 -9.08 -2.44
N VAL A 100 0.50 -8.80 -3.73
CA VAL A 100 -0.64 -8.49 -4.62
C VAL A 100 -0.52 -9.40 -5.83
N SER A 101 -1.55 -10.22 -6.06
CA SER A 101 -1.59 -11.06 -7.26
C SER A 101 -1.54 -10.19 -8.51
N GLU A 102 -1.06 -10.75 -9.61
CA GLU A 102 -1.05 -10.05 -10.90
C GLU A 102 -2.42 -9.50 -11.26
N VAL A 103 -2.44 -8.27 -11.76
CA VAL A 103 -3.60 -7.69 -12.42
C VAL A 103 -3.64 -8.22 -13.84
N THR A 104 -4.54 -9.15 -14.12
CA THR A 104 -4.69 -9.71 -15.47
C THR A 104 -5.53 -8.79 -16.37
N LYS A 105 -6.42 -7.97 -15.78
CA LYS A 105 -7.28 -7.06 -16.55
C LYS A 105 -7.69 -5.80 -15.78
N GLY A 106 -7.54 -4.65 -16.43
CA GLY A 106 -7.99 -3.34 -15.91
C GLY A 106 -6.94 -2.63 -15.06
N THR A 107 -7.39 -1.78 -14.14
CA THR A 107 -6.49 -1.00 -13.28
C THR A 107 -7.08 -0.85 -11.89
N ARG A 108 -6.25 -1.14 -10.88
CA ARG A 108 -6.60 -1.02 -9.47
C ARG A 108 -6.00 0.27 -8.89
N TYR A 109 -6.78 1.05 -8.15
CA TYR A 109 -6.37 2.28 -7.48
C TYR A 109 -6.54 2.18 -5.97
N ILE A 110 -5.48 2.49 -5.23
CA ILE A 110 -5.43 2.43 -3.78
C ILE A 110 -5.01 3.79 -3.22
N PHE A 111 -5.79 4.31 -2.27
CA PHE A 111 -5.32 5.35 -1.37
C PHE A 111 -4.63 4.69 -0.19
N SER A 112 -3.38 5.02 0.06
CA SER A 112 -2.52 4.35 1.03
C SER A 112 -1.94 5.36 2.01
N VAL A 113 -2.04 5.06 3.30
CA VAL A 113 -1.44 5.83 4.40
C VAL A 113 -0.51 4.90 5.16
N GLY A 114 0.78 5.17 5.16
CA GLY A 114 1.78 4.48 5.97
C GLY A 114 2.21 5.34 7.16
N TRP A 115 2.50 4.73 8.30
CA TRP A 115 3.14 5.44 9.42
C TRP A 115 3.96 4.52 10.32
N LEU A 116 4.98 5.09 10.95
CA LEU A 116 5.74 4.46 12.01
C LEU A 116 5.17 4.86 13.38
N ARG A 117 5.00 3.87 14.26
CA ARG A 117 4.59 4.05 15.66
C ARG A 117 5.70 3.49 16.56
N LYS A 118 6.08 4.18 17.64
CA LYS A 118 7.03 3.60 18.61
C LYS A 118 6.44 2.29 19.17
N SER A 119 7.24 1.23 19.17
CA SER A 119 6.86 -0.04 19.77
C SER A 119 6.63 0.15 21.26
N LYS A 120 5.56 -0.43 21.78
CA LYS A 120 5.35 -0.56 23.22
C LYS A 120 6.19 -1.72 23.72
N THR A 121 7.51 -1.62 23.64
CA THR A 121 8.35 -2.49 24.45
C THR A 121 8.26 -1.90 25.86
N SER A 122 7.52 -2.58 26.74
CA SER A 122 7.47 -2.27 28.17
C SER A 122 8.89 -2.16 28.70
N ALA A 123 9.17 -1.06 29.43
CA ALA A 123 10.25 -1.06 30.41
C ALA A 123 9.97 -2.12 31.49
#